data_AF-A0A3D1N1I6-F1
#
_entry.id   AF-A0A3D1N1I6-F1
#
_cell.length_a   1.000
_cell.length_b   1.000
_cell.length_c   1.000
_cell.angle_alpha   90.00
_cell.angle_beta   90.00
_cell.angle_gamma   90.00
#
_symmetry.space_group_name_H-M   'P 1'
#
loop_
_entity.id
_entity.type
_entity.pdbx_description
1 polymer ?
#
loop_
_entity_poly.entity_id
_entity_poly.type
_entity_poly.pdbx_seq_one_letter_code
_entity_poly.pdbx_strand_id
1 'polypeptide(L)'
;MIKKISLPAMFFCAAFSALAFRPDAQKAAAKASWMNVSALDTGSNYYMEIAQDGRALIRTESKNSATTRRGRIPPQLAKDFFREIENSEVINAQSAAANKMVFYRGEVLKISAYITGELRRVNAPLNTFGEAFSHAFSEAKKNIEKLPLEKNLCGFLSAEPIEGDALDQFRENASKEREVKNIETYDIQKVKPLFDAIKHPYRLIALESQGDLKNIRDFISLYQLYGLRRLFYVPSTRGVFKCQVLEAGTDRAERAAAASGGRQPRI
;
A
#
# COMPACT_ATOMS: atom_id res chain seq x y z
N MET A 1 -51.40 38.13 -45.41
CA MET A 1 -51.90 37.07 -44.49
C MET A 1 -50.88 35.94 -44.49
N ILE A 2 -49.92 35.90 -43.58
CA ILE A 2 -49.93 35.30 -42.22
C ILE A 2 -49.88 33.75 -42.23
N LYS A 3 -48.81 33.23 -41.57
CA LYS A 3 -48.58 31.88 -40.98
C LYS A 3 -48.21 30.76 -41.97
N LYS A 4 -47.27 29.84 -41.68
CA LYS A 4 -46.67 29.40 -40.41
C LYS A 4 -45.37 28.62 -40.67
N ILE A 5 -44.47 28.76 -39.71
CA ILE A 5 -43.24 28.01 -39.43
C ILE A 5 -43.46 26.49 -39.45
N SER A 6 -42.49 25.72 -39.94
CA SER A 6 -42.20 24.34 -39.51
C SER A 6 -40.76 23.95 -39.92
N LEU A 7 -39.81 24.25 -39.04
CA LEU A 7 -38.44 23.71 -39.08
C LEU A 7 -38.44 22.49 -38.14
N PRO A 8 -38.15 21.26 -38.60
CA PRO A 8 -37.70 20.25 -37.67
C PRO A 8 -36.45 19.51 -38.16
N ALA A 9 -35.73 18.97 -37.18
CA ALA A 9 -34.68 17.95 -37.32
C ALA A 9 -33.27 18.42 -37.68
N MET A 10 -32.65 19.20 -36.79
CA MET A 10 -31.20 19.13 -36.60
C MET A 10 -30.88 19.15 -35.09
N PHE A 11 -31.25 18.08 -34.38
CA PHE A 11 -30.90 17.87 -32.97
C PHE A 11 -30.81 16.37 -32.63
N PHE A 12 -29.96 15.64 -33.34
CA PHE A 12 -29.51 14.31 -32.90
C PHE A 12 -28.10 14.10 -33.42
N CYS A 13 -27.11 14.28 -32.53
CA CYS A 13 -25.76 13.69 -32.53
C CYS A 13 -24.73 14.49 -31.69
N ALA A 14 -25.14 15.13 -30.60
CA ALA A 14 -24.21 15.71 -29.61
C ALA A 14 -24.16 14.93 -28.28
N ALA A 15 -24.70 13.70 -28.24
CA ALA A 15 -24.75 12.90 -27.00
C ALA A 15 -23.62 11.85 -26.86
N PHE A 16 -22.71 11.72 -27.84
CA PHE A 16 -21.61 10.73 -27.77
C PHE A 16 -20.28 11.27 -27.22
N SER A 17 -20.17 12.58 -26.97
CA SER A 17 -18.92 13.20 -26.49
C SER A 17 -18.81 13.31 -24.97
N ALA A 18 -19.78 12.79 -24.20
CA ALA A 18 -19.79 12.80 -22.73
C ALA A 18 -19.41 11.44 -22.09
N LEU A 19 -18.76 10.54 -22.85
CA LEU A 19 -18.09 9.35 -22.33
C LEU A 19 -16.56 9.52 -22.22
N ALA A 20 -16.09 10.77 -22.24
CA ALA A 20 -14.73 11.10 -21.85
C ALA A 20 -14.62 11.12 -20.32
N PHE A 21 -13.67 10.34 -19.78
CA PHE A 21 -13.27 10.30 -18.37
C PHE A 21 -14.24 9.59 -17.40
N ARG A 22 -14.38 8.27 -17.55
CA ARG A 22 -14.56 7.40 -16.37
C ARG A 22 -13.27 6.61 -16.14
N PRO A 23 -12.51 6.87 -15.06
CA PRO A 23 -11.34 6.10 -14.73
C PRO A 23 -11.76 4.80 -14.02
N ASP A 24 -12.54 3.92 -14.68
CA ASP A 24 -12.97 2.64 -14.08
C ASP A 24 -13.27 1.54 -15.13
N ALA A 25 -12.41 1.44 -16.14
CA ALA A 25 -12.50 0.38 -17.16
C ALA A 25 -11.18 -0.38 -17.36
N GLN A 26 -10.50 -0.71 -16.27
CA GLN A 26 -9.57 -1.85 -16.22
C GLN A 26 -10.13 -2.81 -15.19
N LYS A 27 -10.33 -4.10 -15.55
CA LYS A 27 -10.83 -5.19 -14.67
C LYS A 27 -10.53 -4.89 -13.20
N ALA A 28 -11.54 -4.40 -12.48
CA ALA A 28 -11.33 -3.71 -11.22
C ALA A 28 -10.60 -4.63 -10.25
N ALA A 29 -9.36 -4.28 -9.91
CA ALA A 29 -8.68 -4.91 -8.79
C ALA A 29 -9.60 -4.72 -7.58
N ALA A 30 -9.94 -5.82 -6.88
CA ALA A 30 -10.83 -5.76 -5.72
C ALA A 30 -10.32 -4.68 -4.75
N LYS A 31 -11.23 -3.80 -4.30
CA LYS A 31 -10.91 -2.73 -3.35
C LYS A 31 -10.21 -3.36 -2.15
N ALA A 32 -9.05 -2.80 -1.78
CA ALA A 32 -8.24 -3.28 -0.68
C ALA A 32 -8.05 -2.16 0.34
N SER A 33 -8.02 -2.54 1.61
CA SER A 33 -7.66 -1.68 2.74
C SER A 33 -6.38 -2.24 3.36
N TRP A 34 -5.42 -1.38 3.65
CA TRP A 34 -4.18 -1.76 4.29
C TRP A 34 -3.87 -0.87 5.47
N MET A 35 -3.18 -1.40 6.46
CA MET A 35 -2.89 -0.66 7.68
C MET A 35 -1.59 -1.14 8.31
N ASN A 36 -0.90 -0.21 8.95
CA ASN A 36 0.17 -0.52 9.88
C ASN A 36 -0.40 -0.36 11.28
N VAL A 37 -0.26 -1.37 12.12
CA VAL A 37 -0.76 -1.39 13.49
C VAL A 37 0.43 -1.48 14.42
N SER A 38 0.48 -0.56 15.36
CA SER A 38 1.52 -0.47 16.37
C SER A 38 0.88 -0.77 17.73
N ALA A 39 1.21 -1.91 18.30
CA ALA A 39 0.86 -2.25 19.66
C ALA A 39 1.90 -1.61 20.60
N LEU A 40 1.55 -0.48 21.21
CA LEU A 40 2.47 0.32 22.03
C LEU A 40 2.92 -0.42 23.30
N ASP A 41 2.08 -1.31 23.82
CA ASP A 41 2.32 -2.15 24.99
C ASP A 41 3.37 -3.24 24.76
N THR A 42 3.27 -3.93 23.62
CA THR A 42 4.15 -5.05 23.26
C THR A 42 5.33 -4.63 22.39
N GLY A 43 5.32 -3.39 21.89
CA GLY A 43 6.27 -2.89 20.91
C GLY A 43 6.19 -3.60 19.55
N SER A 44 5.13 -4.38 19.33
CA SER A 44 4.94 -5.15 18.10
C SER A 44 4.33 -4.27 17.03
N ASN A 45 4.92 -4.29 15.84
CA ASN A 45 4.36 -3.65 14.65
C ASN A 45 3.97 -4.73 13.65
N TYR A 46 2.78 -4.61 13.10
CA TYR A 46 2.36 -5.47 12.00
C TYR A 46 1.64 -4.69 10.92
N TYR A 47 1.84 -5.13 9.70
CA TYR A 47 1.09 -4.71 8.54
C TYR A 47 -0.05 -5.68 8.29
N MET A 48 -1.24 -5.18 7.98
CA MET A 48 -2.39 -5.98 7.60
C MET A 48 -3.03 -5.42 6.34
N GLU A 49 -3.40 -6.31 5.42
CA GLU A 49 -4.15 -5.99 4.20
C GLU A 49 -5.36 -6.91 4.08
N ILE A 50 -6.52 -6.34 3.74
CA ILE A 50 -7.76 -7.06 3.47
C ILE A 50 -8.35 -6.53 2.17
N ALA A 51 -8.60 -7.41 1.22
CA ALA A 51 -9.36 -7.14 0.01
C ALA A 51 -10.82 -7.53 0.18
N GLN A 52 -11.73 -6.83 -0.51
CA GLN A 52 -13.17 -7.10 -0.47
C GLN A 52 -13.55 -8.54 -0.89
N ASP A 53 -12.71 -9.20 -1.68
CA ASP A 53 -12.90 -10.59 -2.10
C ASP A 53 -12.44 -11.63 -1.07
N GLY A 54 -12.02 -11.17 0.12
CA GLY A 54 -11.54 -12.01 1.22
C GLY A 54 -10.06 -12.37 1.13
N ARG A 55 -9.31 -11.95 0.10
CA ARG A 55 -7.85 -12.08 0.14
C ARG A 55 -7.30 -11.22 1.28
N ALA A 56 -6.39 -11.79 2.05
CA ALA A 56 -5.80 -11.10 3.18
C ALA A 56 -4.33 -11.47 3.37
N LEU A 57 -3.60 -10.53 3.98
CA LEU A 57 -2.20 -10.67 4.33
C LEU A 57 -1.96 -10.02 5.68
N ILE A 58 -1.17 -10.66 6.54
CA ILE A 58 -0.57 -10.03 7.71
C ILE A 58 0.94 -10.26 7.65
N ARG A 59 1.68 -9.21 7.95
CA ARG A 59 3.12 -9.26 8.11
C ARG A 59 3.47 -8.73 9.48
N THR A 60 4.04 -9.56 10.33
CA THR A 60 4.47 -9.17 11.68
C THR A 60 5.97 -8.97 11.66
N GLU A 61 6.42 -7.81 12.15
CA GLU A 61 7.84 -7.49 12.27
C GLU A 61 8.25 -7.43 13.73
N SER A 62 9.30 -8.18 14.07
CA SER A 62 10.01 -8.10 15.34
C SER A 62 11.43 -7.59 15.12
N LYS A 63 12.17 -7.34 16.20
CA LYS A 63 13.58 -6.87 16.11
C LYS A 63 14.49 -7.79 15.29
N ASN A 64 14.18 -9.10 15.23
CA ASN A 64 15.07 -10.11 14.66
C ASN A 64 14.45 -10.95 13.53
N SER A 65 13.15 -10.84 13.30
CA SER A 65 12.43 -11.65 12.32
C SER A 65 11.23 -10.90 11.76
N ALA A 66 10.84 -11.28 10.54
CA ALA A 66 9.56 -10.91 9.98
C ALA A 66 8.87 -12.17 9.49
N THR A 67 7.58 -12.30 9.77
CA THR A 67 6.75 -13.40 9.30
C THR A 67 5.60 -12.84 8.50
N THR A 68 5.29 -13.50 7.38
CA THR A 68 4.15 -13.14 6.53
C THR A 68 3.19 -14.32 6.51
N ARG A 69 1.90 -14.06 6.69
CA ARG A 69 0.83 -15.01 6.40
C ARG A 69 -0.07 -14.42 5.32
N ARG A 70 -0.45 -15.24 4.35
CA ARG A 70 -1.24 -14.80 3.19
C ARG A 70 -2.24 -15.89 2.81
N GLY A 71 -3.43 -15.48 2.38
CA GLY A 71 -4.47 -16.43 1.99
C GLY A 71 -5.82 -15.75 1.81
N ARG A 72 -6.88 -16.48 2.14
CA ARG A 72 -8.26 -15.97 2.08
C ARG A 72 -8.97 -16.21 3.41
N ILE A 73 -9.62 -15.17 3.92
CA ILE A 73 -10.55 -15.23 5.05
C ILE A 73 -11.99 -15.38 4.53
N PRO A 74 -12.95 -15.79 5.38
CA PRO A 74 -14.37 -15.80 5.02
C PRO A 74 -14.81 -14.45 4.42
N PRO A 75 -15.45 -14.43 3.23
CA PRO A 75 -15.86 -13.19 2.57
C PRO A 75 -16.79 -12.31 3.42
N GLN A 76 -17.58 -12.92 4.30
CA GLN A 76 -18.44 -12.19 5.23
C GLN A 76 -17.64 -11.30 6.18
N LEU A 77 -16.52 -11.79 6.72
CA LEU A 77 -15.65 -11.00 7.60
C LEU A 77 -15.02 -9.82 6.85
N ALA A 78 -14.63 -10.03 5.59
CA ALA A 78 -14.14 -8.93 4.76
C ALA A 78 -15.24 -7.88 4.52
N LYS A 79 -16.46 -8.32 4.19
CA LYS A 79 -17.61 -7.41 4.01
C LYS A 79 -17.93 -6.62 5.27
N ASP A 80 -17.99 -7.28 6.42
CA ASP A 80 -18.24 -6.63 7.70
C ASP A 80 -17.13 -5.61 8.00
N PHE A 81 -15.86 -5.97 7.80
CA PHE A 81 -14.74 -5.05 7.96
C PHE A 81 -14.84 -3.80 7.06
N PHE A 82 -15.16 -3.97 5.76
CA PHE A 82 -15.31 -2.84 4.85
C PHE A 82 -16.54 -1.98 5.19
N ARG A 83 -17.64 -2.59 5.63
CA ARG A 83 -18.82 -1.85 6.12
C ARG A 83 -18.44 -0.95 7.29
N GLU A 84 -17.68 -1.47 8.26
CA GLU A 84 -17.26 -0.66 9.41
C GLU A 84 -16.20 0.41 9.04
N ILE A 85 -15.34 0.17 8.05
CA ILE A 85 -14.46 1.23 7.50
C ILE A 85 -15.29 2.37 6.91
N GLU A 86 -16.26 2.03 6.06
CA GLU A 86 -17.08 3.01 5.34
C GLU A 86 -17.97 3.81 6.29
N ASN A 87 -18.43 3.18 7.38
CA ASN A 87 -19.22 3.82 8.43
C ASN A 87 -18.38 4.56 9.50
N SER A 88 -17.05 4.44 9.45
CA SER A 88 -16.20 5.02 10.49
C SER A 88 -16.12 6.55 10.36
N GLU A 89 -16.70 7.26 11.32
CA GLU A 89 -16.58 8.72 11.42
C GLU A 89 -15.11 9.16 11.51
N VAL A 90 -14.27 8.38 12.20
CA VAL A 90 -12.83 8.67 12.35
C VAL A 90 -12.09 8.62 11.02
N ILE A 91 -12.46 7.70 10.11
CA ILE A 91 -11.84 7.62 8.78
C ILE A 91 -12.41 8.67 7.83
N ASN A 92 -13.69 9.00 7.97
CA ASN A 92 -14.39 9.99 7.15
C ASN A 92 -14.14 11.44 7.60
N ALA A 93 -13.68 11.66 8.83
CA ALA A 93 -13.39 12.99 9.36
C ALA A 93 -12.24 13.65 8.58
N GLN A 94 -12.42 14.94 8.21
CA GLN A 94 -11.38 15.74 7.55
C GLN A 94 -10.24 16.13 8.49
N SER A 95 -10.37 15.91 9.80
CA SER A 95 -9.36 16.23 10.82
C SER A 95 -9.21 15.05 11.78
N ALA A 96 -8.08 14.35 11.69
CA ALA A 96 -7.74 13.31 12.64
C ALA A 96 -7.41 13.98 13.99
N ALA A 97 -8.12 13.61 15.05
CA ALA A 97 -7.89 14.09 16.40
C ALA A 97 -6.49 13.71 16.90
N ALA A 98 -5.49 14.54 16.61
CA ALA A 98 -4.09 14.37 17.02
C ALA A 98 -3.92 14.40 18.56
N ASN A 99 -4.90 14.91 19.31
CA ASN A 99 -4.77 15.21 20.74
C ASN A 99 -4.92 14.02 21.70
N LYS A 100 -5.29 12.81 21.26
CA LYS A 100 -5.50 11.66 22.16
C LYS A 100 -4.31 10.69 22.31
N MET A 101 -3.19 10.94 21.65
CA MET A 101 -2.07 9.97 21.62
C MET A 101 -1.14 9.97 22.85
N VAL A 102 -1.16 11.01 23.69
CA VAL A 102 -0.13 11.22 24.73
C VAL A 102 -0.20 10.21 25.90
N PHE A 103 -1.36 9.58 26.14
CA PHE A 103 -1.55 8.65 27.27
C PHE A 103 -2.13 7.27 26.89
N TYR A 104 -2.23 6.97 25.59
CA TYR A 104 -2.82 5.72 25.15
C TYR A 104 -1.82 4.56 25.22
N ARG A 105 -2.25 3.43 25.79
CA ARG A 105 -1.41 2.23 26.00
C ARG A 105 -1.83 1.01 25.18
N GLY A 106 -2.78 1.15 24.25
CA GLY A 106 -3.25 0.04 23.40
C GLY A 106 -2.70 0.07 21.97
N GLU A 107 -3.43 -0.56 21.04
CA GLU A 107 -3.08 -0.56 19.62
C GLU A 107 -3.41 0.78 18.94
N VAL A 108 -2.39 1.39 18.34
CA VAL A 108 -2.53 2.56 17.46
C VAL A 108 -2.55 2.08 16.02
N LEU A 109 -3.61 2.43 15.31
CA LEU A 109 -3.78 2.05 13.91
C LEU A 109 -3.44 3.21 13.01
N LYS A 110 -2.49 2.97 12.11
CA LYS A 110 -2.22 3.80 10.94
C LYS A 110 -2.88 3.15 9.72
N ILE A 111 -4.16 3.43 9.54
CA ILE A 111 -4.99 2.85 8.46
C ILE A 111 -4.82 3.68 7.20
N SER A 112 -4.71 3.00 6.06
CA SER A 112 -4.73 3.57 4.72
C SER A 112 -5.76 2.81 3.89
N ALA A 113 -6.91 3.44 3.65
CA ALA A 113 -8.01 2.82 2.93
C ALA A 113 -8.51 3.74 1.82
N TYR A 114 -8.87 3.17 0.68
CA TYR A 114 -9.65 3.92 -0.29
C TYR A 114 -11.09 4.03 0.19
N ILE A 115 -11.55 5.24 0.47
CA ILE A 115 -12.96 5.54 0.69
C ILE A 115 -13.41 6.46 -0.43
N THR A 116 -14.50 6.09 -1.11
CA THR A 116 -15.07 6.85 -2.24
C THR A 116 -14.05 7.27 -3.32
N GLY A 117 -13.05 6.41 -3.59
CA GLY A 117 -12.01 6.66 -4.60
C GLY A 117 -10.79 7.46 -4.10
N GLU A 118 -10.82 7.97 -2.88
CA GLU A 118 -9.73 8.73 -2.28
C GLU A 118 -8.98 7.91 -1.24
N LEU A 119 -7.64 8.00 -1.24
CA LEU A 119 -6.84 7.37 -0.20
C LEU A 119 -6.93 8.18 1.09
N ARG A 120 -7.62 7.64 2.09
CA ARG A 120 -7.70 8.22 3.43
C ARG A 120 -6.68 7.55 4.33
N ARG A 121 -5.85 8.37 5.00
CA ARG A 121 -4.85 7.91 5.97
C ARG A 121 -5.19 8.49 7.33
N VAL A 122 -5.45 7.61 8.29
CA VAL A 122 -5.77 8.00 9.67
C VAL A 122 -4.82 7.31 10.62
N ASN A 123 -4.39 8.05 11.64
CA ASN A 123 -3.56 7.55 12.73
C ASN A 123 -4.29 7.77 14.05
N ALA A 124 -4.87 6.73 14.62
CA ALA A 124 -5.68 6.83 15.83
C ALA A 124 -5.68 5.53 16.66
N PRO A 125 -5.91 5.61 17.97
CA PRO A 125 -6.15 4.43 18.82
C PRO A 125 -7.32 3.56 18.33
N LEU A 126 -7.23 2.23 18.40
CA LEU A 126 -8.30 1.31 17.94
C LEU A 126 -9.68 1.63 18.55
N ASN A 127 -9.70 1.95 19.84
CA ASN A 127 -10.94 2.25 20.55
C ASN A 127 -11.64 3.54 20.07
N THR A 128 -10.96 4.40 19.30
CA THR A 128 -11.61 5.60 18.73
C THR A 128 -12.51 5.29 17.55
N PHE A 129 -12.33 4.16 16.88
CA PHE A 129 -13.11 3.75 15.71
C PHE A 129 -14.49 3.15 16.08
N GLY A 130 -14.77 2.98 17.39
CA GLY A 130 -16.01 2.38 17.88
C GLY A 130 -15.91 0.87 18.12
N GLU A 131 -16.87 0.34 18.89
CA GLU A 131 -16.89 -1.09 19.28
C GLU A 131 -17.12 -2.01 18.08
N ALA A 132 -18.02 -1.64 17.17
CA ALA A 132 -18.33 -2.44 15.97
C ALA A 132 -17.10 -2.60 15.06
N PHE A 133 -16.38 -1.50 14.80
CA PHE A 133 -15.12 -1.55 14.06
C PHE A 133 -14.08 -2.39 14.79
N SER A 134 -13.90 -2.16 16.09
CA SER A 134 -12.92 -2.89 16.91
C SER A 134 -13.18 -4.41 16.88
N HIS A 135 -14.45 -4.81 16.94
CA HIS A 135 -14.87 -6.20 16.81
C HIS A 135 -14.60 -6.76 15.40
N ALA A 136 -15.01 -6.06 14.34
CA ALA A 136 -14.78 -6.50 12.96
C ALA A 136 -13.28 -6.63 12.64
N PHE A 137 -12.47 -5.67 13.08
CA PHE A 137 -11.01 -5.71 12.98
C PHE A 137 -10.42 -6.91 13.72
N SER A 138 -10.84 -7.14 14.97
CA SER A 138 -10.31 -8.23 15.81
C SER A 138 -10.65 -9.61 15.22
N GLU A 139 -11.88 -9.79 14.74
CA GLU A 139 -12.30 -11.05 14.10
C GLU A 139 -11.58 -11.27 12.76
N ALA A 140 -11.39 -10.22 11.95
CA ALA A 140 -10.58 -10.32 10.74
C ALA A 140 -9.14 -10.71 11.08
N LYS A 141 -8.47 -9.99 11.98
CA LYS A 141 -7.09 -10.27 12.43
C LYS A 141 -6.92 -11.72 12.89
N LYS A 142 -7.81 -12.18 13.78
CA LYS A 142 -7.81 -13.56 14.31
C LYS A 142 -7.94 -14.63 13.22
N ASN A 143 -8.65 -14.35 12.14
CA ASN A 143 -8.75 -15.27 10.99
C ASN A 143 -7.52 -15.18 10.08
N ILE A 144 -6.93 -14.00 9.92
CA ILE A 144 -5.72 -13.79 9.12
C ILE A 144 -4.50 -14.44 9.79
N GLU A 145 -4.40 -14.39 11.12
CA GLU A 145 -3.33 -15.04 11.90
C GLU A 145 -3.31 -16.57 11.77
N LYS A 146 -4.45 -17.18 11.40
CA LYS A 146 -4.56 -18.62 11.13
C LYS A 146 -4.16 -19.02 9.71
N LEU A 147 -3.96 -18.06 8.81
CA LEU A 147 -3.56 -18.33 7.43
C LEU A 147 -2.16 -18.95 7.38
N PRO A 148 -1.84 -19.75 6.34
CA PRO A 148 -0.53 -20.35 6.21
C PRO A 148 0.59 -19.30 6.14
N LEU A 149 1.76 -19.66 6.67
CA LEU A 149 2.97 -18.86 6.49
C LEU A 149 3.33 -18.83 5.00
N GLU A 150 3.59 -17.64 4.49
CA GLU A 150 4.04 -17.42 3.13
C GLU A 150 5.55 -17.57 3.06
N LYS A 151 6.02 -18.53 2.25
CA LYS A 151 7.44 -18.91 2.13
C LYS A 151 8.03 -18.54 0.77
N ASN A 152 7.19 -18.25 -0.22
CA ASN A 152 7.63 -18.07 -1.60
C ASN A 152 7.87 -16.60 -1.97
N LEU A 153 7.46 -15.66 -1.11
CA LEU A 153 7.72 -14.24 -1.34
C LEU A 153 9.21 -13.91 -1.26
N CYS A 154 9.68 -13.10 -2.20
CA CYS A 154 11.04 -12.57 -2.17
C CYS A 154 11.13 -11.29 -1.33
N GLY A 155 10.06 -10.51 -1.27
CA GLY A 155 10.00 -9.28 -0.51
C GLY A 155 8.72 -8.50 -0.72
N PHE A 156 8.77 -7.25 -0.28
CA PHE A 156 7.75 -6.25 -0.53
C PHE A 156 8.39 -4.97 -1.03
N LEU A 157 7.64 -4.21 -1.80
CA LEU A 157 7.96 -2.83 -2.19
C LEU A 157 6.88 -1.91 -1.64
N SER A 158 7.28 -0.85 -0.95
CA SER A 158 6.39 0.24 -0.56
C SER A 158 6.84 1.55 -1.21
N ALA A 159 5.90 2.45 -1.43
CA ALA A 159 6.19 3.82 -1.84
C ALA A 159 5.46 4.80 -0.91
N GLU A 160 6.16 5.84 -0.46
CA GLU A 160 5.63 6.94 0.34
C GLU A 160 5.84 8.24 -0.45
N PRO A 161 4.78 9.00 -0.78
CA PRO A 161 4.97 10.34 -1.34
C PRO A 161 5.70 11.21 -0.32
N ILE A 162 6.67 11.99 -0.80
CA ILE A 162 7.38 12.97 0.02
C ILE A 162 6.99 14.37 -0.41
N GLU A 163 6.69 15.21 0.58
CA GLU A 163 6.18 16.58 0.41
C GLU A 163 6.81 17.49 1.49
N GLY A 164 6.67 18.81 1.33
CA GLY A 164 7.19 19.81 2.27
C GLY A 164 8.69 19.64 2.54
N ASP A 165 9.08 19.76 3.81
CA ASP A 165 10.48 19.69 4.26
C ASP A 165 11.22 18.43 3.77
N ALA A 166 10.54 17.29 3.69
CA ALA A 166 11.14 16.04 3.22
C ALA A 166 11.48 16.09 1.72
N LEU A 167 10.64 16.78 0.92
CA LEU A 167 10.88 17.01 -0.49
C LEU A 167 12.02 18.01 -0.70
N ASP A 168 12.09 19.05 0.12
CA ASP A 168 13.14 20.06 0.05
C ASP A 168 14.51 19.45 0.43
N GLN A 169 14.56 18.65 1.50
CA GLN A 169 15.75 17.88 1.86
C GLN A 169 16.16 16.90 0.75
N PHE A 170 15.21 16.23 0.10
CA PHE A 170 15.52 15.38 -1.04
C PHE A 170 16.14 16.17 -2.18
N ARG A 171 15.55 17.32 -2.57
CA ARG A 171 16.05 18.17 -3.65
C ARG A 171 17.45 18.70 -3.35
N GLU A 172 17.69 19.16 -2.12
CA GLU A 172 18.98 19.67 -1.70
C GLU A 172 20.08 18.59 -1.73
N ASN A 173 19.77 17.38 -1.27
CA ASN A 173 20.76 16.30 -1.22
C ASN A 173 20.98 15.65 -2.58
N ALA A 174 19.91 15.35 -3.31
CA ALA A 174 20.02 14.70 -4.61
C ALA A 174 20.71 15.60 -5.65
N SER A 175 20.45 16.93 -5.62
CA SER A 175 21.10 17.89 -6.52
C SER A 175 22.61 18.04 -6.31
N LYS A 176 23.12 17.79 -5.08
CA LYS A 176 24.57 17.77 -4.80
C LYS A 176 25.27 16.62 -5.51
N GLU A 177 24.58 15.49 -5.69
CA GLU A 177 25.15 14.31 -6.33
C GLU A 177 24.96 14.33 -7.86
N ARG A 178 23.77 14.75 -8.35
CA ARG A 178 23.37 14.69 -9.77
C ARG A 178 22.13 15.53 -10.07
N GLU A 179 21.90 15.79 -11.36
CA GLU A 179 20.64 16.36 -11.85
C GLU A 179 19.47 15.37 -11.60
N VAL A 180 18.44 15.82 -10.89
CA VAL A 180 17.23 15.03 -10.61
C VAL A 180 16.29 15.11 -11.80
N LYS A 181 16.25 14.08 -12.63
CA LYS A 181 15.35 14.01 -13.79
C LYS A 181 14.02 13.38 -13.40
N ASN A 182 12.92 14.03 -13.78
CA ASN A 182 11.59 13.43 -13.66
C ASN A 182 11.46 12.24 -14.60
N ILE A 183 10.90 11.15 -14.08
CA ILE A 183 10.66 9.94 -14.85
C ILE A 183 9.19 9.91 -15.27
N GLU A 184 8.98 9.63 -16.55
CA GLU A 184 7.65 9.52 -17.10
C GLU A 184 6.90 8.32 -16.51
N THR A 185 5.61 8.52 -16.23
CA THR A 185 4.76 7.46 -15.69
C THR A 185 4.75 6.23 -16.62
N TYR A 186 4.88 6.43 -17.94
CA TYR A 186 4.99 5.36 -18.93
C TYR A 186 6.18 4.43 -18.69
N ASP A 187 7.31 4.97 -18.27
CA ASP A 187 8.51 4.16 -18.01
C ASP A 187 8.38 3.38 -16.70
N ILE A 188 7.76 3.99 -15.68
CA ILE A 188 7.48 3.35 -14.40
C ILE A 188 6.55 2.14 -14.60
N GLN A 189 5.55 2.25 -15.48
CA GLN A 189 4.60 1.16 -15.79
C GLN A 189 5.25 -0.12 -16.31
N LYS A 190 6.44 -0.03 -16.90
CA LYS A 190 7.21 -1.19 -17.37
C LYS A 190 7.69 -2.07 -16.21
N VAL A 191 7.80 -1.51 -15.00
CA VAL A 191 8.13 -2.23 -13.77
C VAL A 191 6.87 -2.29 -12.91
N LYS A 192 6.01 -3.29 -13.18
CA LYS A 192 4.69 -3.40 -12.57
C LYS A 192 4.66 -3.26 -11.04
N PRO A 193 5.52 -3.93 -10.25
CA PRO A 193 5.50 -3.77 -8.79
C PRO A 193 5.79 -2.32 -8.34
N LEU A 194 6.68 -1.62 -9.05
CA LEU A 194 7.01 -0.22 -8.77
C LEU A 194 5.84 0.70 -9.09
N PHE A 195 5.21 0.49 -10.25
CA PHE A 195 4.02 1.24 -10.63
C PHE A 195 2.86 1.02 -9.64
N ASP A 196 2.62 -0.23 -9.25
CA ASP A 196 1.59 -0.58 -8.27
C ASP A 196 1.86 0.07 -6.90
N ALA A 197 3.13 0.14 -6.47
CA ALA A 197 3.52 0.80 -5.22
C ALA A 197 3.25 2.31 -5.25
N ILE A 198 3.59 2.98 -6.36
CA ILE A 198 3.33 4.40 -6.56
C ILE A 198 1.83 4.69 -6.69
N LYS A 199 1.07 3.81 -7.34
CA LYS A 199 -0.39 3.94 -7.46
C LYS A 199 -1.11 3.75 -6.12
N HIS A 200 -0.56 2.91 -5.25
CA HIS A 200 -1.12 2.56 -3.95
C HIS A 200 -0.11 2.86 -2.83
N PRO A 201 0.15 4.15 -2.54
CA PRO A 201 1.19 4.51 -1.59
C PRO A 201 0.90 3.95 -0.20
N TYR A 202 1.95 3.69 0.57
CA TYR A 202 1.95 3.03 1.88
C TYR A 202 1.53 1.55 1.89
N ARG A 203 1.09 0.99 0.76
CA ARG A 203 0.80 -0.44 0.63
C ARG A 203 2.09 -1.24 0.47
N LEU A 204 2.11 -2.47 1.00
CA LEU A 204 3.20 -3.42 0.74
C LEU A 204 2.87 -4.24 -0.51
N ILE A 205 3.48 -3.89 -1.64
CA ILE A 205 3.34 -4.64 -2.89
C ILE A 205 4.24 -5.87 -2.85
N ALA A 206 3.65 -7.06 -2.96
CA ALA A 206 4.38 -8.32 -2.96
C ALA A 206 5.34 -8.42 -4.15
N LEU A 207 6.58 -8.86 -3.87
CA LEU A 207 7.57 -9.23 -4.87
C LEU A 207 7.61 -10.77 -4.92
N GLU A 208 6.91 -11.33 -5.90
CA GLU A 208 6.67 -12.77 -6.02
C GLU A 208 7.91 -13.53 -6.54
N SER A 209 8.84 -12.82 -7.19
CA SER A 209 10.00 -13.45 -7.84
C SER A 209 11.31 -12.66 -7.69
N GLN A 210 12.42 -13.35 -7.88
CA GLN A 210 13.74 -12.70 -8.04
C GLN A 210 13.80 -11.81 -9.30
N GLY A 211 12.96 -12.11 -10.31
CA GLY A 211 12.80 -11.28 -11.50
C GLY A 211 12.27 -9.89 -11.16
N ASP A 212 11.31 -9.79 -10.24
CA ASP A 212 10.78 -8.50 -9.77
C ASP A 212 11.87 -7.66 -9.10
N LEU A 213 12.67 -8.28 -8.22
CA LEU A 213 13.80 -7.62 -7.58
C LEU A 213 14.87 -7.17 -8.59
N LYS A 214 15.14 -7.99 -9.61
CA LYS A 214 16.07 -7.63 -10.68
C LYS A 214 15.56 -6.43 -11.48
N ASN A 215 14.29 -6.45 -11.90
CA ASN A 215 13.67 -5.36 -12.65
C ASN A 215 13.72 -4.03 -11.89
N ILE A 216 13.48 -4.05 -10.57
CA ILE A 216 13.62 -2.86 -9.72
C ILE A 216 15.08 -2.36 -9.68
N ARG A 217 16.05 -3.26 -9.52
CA ARG A 217 17.48 -2.88 -9.49
C ARG A 217 17.97 -2.33 -10.83
N ASP A 218 17.54 -2.93 -11.92
CA ASP A 218 17.86 -2.50 -13.27
C ASP A 218 17.24 -1.11 -13.52
N PHE A 219 16.01 -0.88 -13.08
CA PHE A 219 15.36 0.43 -13.14
C PHE A 219 16.12 1.50 -12.33
N ILE A 220 16.49 1.19 -11.09
CA ILE A 220 17.30 2.08 -10.24
C ILE A 220 18.60 2.46 -10.94
N SER A 221 19.25 1.50 -11.58
CA SER A 221 20.55 1.69 -12.23
C SER A 221 20.42 2.47 -13.55
N LEU A 222 19.40 2.15 -14.35
CA LEU A 222 19.10 2.81 -15.63
C LEU A 222 18.82 4.29 -15.44
N TYR A 223 17.98 4.63 -14.45
CA TYR A 223 17.61 6.02 -14.15
C TYR A 223 18.53 6.67 -13.12
N GLN A 224 19.55 5.96 -12.64
CA GLN A 224 20.54 6.44 -11.66
C GLN A 224 19.88 7.09 -10.45
N LEU A 225 18.87 6.42 -9.89
CA LEU A 225 18.06 6.98 -8.80
C LEU A 225 18.88 7.25 -7.55
N TYR A 226 18.59 8.37 -6.89
CA TYR A 226 19.19 8.70 -5.60
C TYR A 226 18.80 7.70 -4.51
N GLY A 227 19.77 7.29 -3.70
CA GLY A 227 19.61 6.37 -2.58
C GLY A 227 20.33 5.02 -2.76
N LEU A 228 19.92 4.04 -1.96
CA LEU A 228 20.46 2.68 -1.91
C LEU A 228 19.52 1.68 -2.57
N ARG A 229 20.03 0.49 -2.90
CA ARG A 229 19.26 -0.60 -3.55
C ARG A 229 17.95 -0.99 -2.84
N ARG A 230 17.82 -0.72 -1.55
CA ARG A 230 16.62 -1.02 -0.74
C ARG A 230 15.83 0.22 -0.32
N LEU A 231 16.37 1.41 -0.55
CA LEU A 231 15.75 2.67 -0.19
C LEU A 231 16.17 3.73 -1.20
N PHE A 232 15.28 4.07 -2.12
CA PHE A 232 15.58 4.94 -3.25
C PHE A 232 14.42 5.89 -3.51
N TYR A 233 14.69 6.94 -4.28
CA TYR A 233 13.69 7.98 -4.56
C TYR A 233 13.34 7.98 -6.04
N VAL A 234 12.04 8.03 -6.33
CA VAL A 234 11.49 8.05 -7.68
C VAL A 234 10.82 9.42 -7.91
N PRO A 235 11.53 10.38 -8.52
CA PRO A 235 10.91 11.59 -9.04
C PRO A 235 10.09 11.24 -10.27
N SER A 236 8.79 11.53 -10.24
CA SER A 236 7.88 11.21 -11.34
C SER A 236 6.95 12.38 -11.67
N THR A 237 6.25 12.29 -12.80
CA THR A 237 5.18 13.24 -13.14
C THR A 237 4.00 13.24 -12.16
N ARG A 238 3.93 12.26 -11.23
CA ARG A 238 2.93 12.17 -10.15
C ARG A 238 3.42 12.69 -8.80
N GLY A 239 4.63 13.22 -8.74
CA GLY A 239 5.32 13.60 -7.50
C GLY A 239 6.54 12.75 -7.23
N VAL A 240 7.18 13.00 -6.09
CA VAL A 240 8.38 12.27 -5.67
C VAL A 240 8.02 11.24 -4.61
N PHE A 241 8.48 10.02 -4.81
CA PHE A 241 8.18 8.90 -3.92
C PHE A 241 9.46 8.34 -3.30
N LYS A 242 9.45 8.16 -1.98
CA LYS A 242 10.42 7.35 -1.26
C LYS A 242 10.00 5.88 -1.36
N CYS A 243 10.78 5.08 -2.06
CA CYS A 243 10.51 3.66 -2.27
C CYS A 243 11.41 2.80 -1.38
N GLN A 244 10.83 1.79 -0.74
CA GLN A 244 11.55 0.89 0.15
C GLN A 244 11.28 -0.57 -0.19
N VAL A 245 12.35 -1.34 -0.34
CA VAL A 245 12.29 -2.80 -0.49
C VAL A 245 12.46 -3.45 0.89
N LEU A 246 11.44 -4.18 1.31
CA LEU A 246 11.43 -4.97 2.53
C LEU A 246 11.64 -6.44 2.18
N GLU A 247 12.37 -7.18 3.01
CA GLU A 247 12.56 -8.62 2.83
C GLU A 247 11.31 -9.39 3.28
N ALA A 248 10.96 -10.49 2.60
CA ALA A 248 9.75 -11.26 2.93
C ALA A 248 9.76 -11.85 4.35
N GLY A 249 10.97 -12.03 4.90
CA GLY A 249 11.23 -12.59 6.21
C GLY A 249 12.40 -13.54 6.15
N THR A 250 13.22 -13.54 7.19
CA THR A 250 14.13 -14.65 7.47
C THR A 250 14.24 -14.83 8.95
N ASP A 251 14.19 -16.08 9.39
CA ASP A 251 14.76 -16.41 10.68
C ASP A 251 16.27 -16.17 10.55
N ARG A 252 16.81 -15.24 11.34
CA ARG A 252 18.26 -14.93 11.29
C ARG A 252 19.09 -16.20 11.59
N ALA A 253 18.50 -17.16 12.31
CA ALA A 253 19.01 -18.50 12.57
C ALA A 253 19.10 -19.39 11.31
N GLU A 254 18.09 -19.37 10.42
CA GLU A 254 18.12 -20.11 9.14
C GLU A 254 19.18 -19.56 8.20
N ARG A 255 19.37 -18.23 8.17
CA ARG A 255 20.46 -17.62 7.40
C ARG A 255 21.84 -17.96 7.95
N ALA A 256 22.00 -18.04 9.27
CA ALA A 256 23.25 -18.46 9.90
C ALA A 256 23.55 -19.96 9.63
N ALA A 257 22.53 -20.82 9.64
CA ALA A 257 22.66 -22.24 9.32
C ALA A 257 22.90 -22.51 7.83
N ALA A 258 22.32 -21.72 6.93
CA ALA A 258 22.58 -21.80 5.49
C ALA A 258 23.96 -21.23 5.12
N ALA A 259 24.44 -20.21 5.83
CA ALA A 259 25.76 -19.61 5.61
C ALA A 259 26.90 -20.40 6.25
N SER A 260 26.64 -21.24 7.26
CA SER A 260 27.67 -22.06 7.92
C SER A 260 28.05 -23.32 7.15
N GLY A 261 27.36 -23.64 6.06
CA GLY A 261 27.68 -24.75 5.18
C GLY A 261 27.48 -26.10 5.86
N GLY A 262 26.64 -26.96 5.29
CA GLY A 262 26.49 -28.33 5.74
C GLY A 262 27.83 -29.07 5.77
N ARG A 263 28.49 -29.09 6.93
CA ARG A 263 29.49 -30.08 7.27
C ARG A 263 28.72 -31.30 7.74
N GLN A 264 28.40 -32.18 6.79
CA GLN A 264 28.02 -33.55 7.15
C GLN A 264 29.22 -34.15 7.93
N PRO A 265 29.00 -34.74 9.12
CA PRO A 265 30.02 -35.56 9.73
C PRO A 265 30.25 -36.76 8.81
N ARG A 266 31.48 -36.92 8.31
CA ARG A 266 31.90 -38.20 7.72
C ARG A 266 31.86 -39.22 8.86
N ILE A 267 31.13 -40.30 8.61
CA ILE A 267 31.13 -41.54 9.39
C ILE A 267 32.55 -42.12 9.36
#